data_AF-A0A1Q7APQ7-F1
#
_entry.id   AF-A0A1Q7APQ7-F1
#
_cell.length_a   1.000
_cell.length_b   1.000
_cell.length_c   1.000
_cell.angle_alpha   90.00
_cell.angle_beta   90.00
_cell.angle_gamma   90.00
#
_symmetry.space_group_name_H-M   'P 1'
#
loop_
_entity.id
_entity.type
_entity.pdbx_description
1 polymer ?
#
loop_
_entity_poly.entity_id
_entity_poly.type
_entity_poly.pdbx_seq_one_letter_code
_entity_poly.pdbx_strand_id
1 'polypeptide(L)'
;MPEGHTVHRLAARHRALFAGRRVAVTSPQGRFAAGAALLSGRVLRDTDASRRHWLDLRGPAACEVLDAAEVDALVARLGPDPLRADADPGRAYARIRRSDKPLAALLLDQSVVAGPGVIYVTEVLFRAGLPPTTPGRELTPEAWQGIWTDLVELMREGVERGRIDTVHSRHTPEAMGRPPRVDRHGGEVYVYRRAGQSCLVCGDGVRTGVLAGRNSYWCATCQRK
;
A
#
# COMPACT_ATOMS: atom_id res chain seq x y z
N MET A 1 8.55 3.66 1.58
CA MET A 1 7.66 4.09 0.50
C MET A 1 6.30 4.38 1.11
N PRO A 2 5.64 5.50 0.79
CA PRO A 2 4.23 5.69 1.11
C PRO A 2 3.39 4.56 0.49
N GLU A 3 2.24 4.28 1.08
CA GLU A 3 1.29 3.29 0.55
C GLU A 3 0.74 3.72 -0.81
N GLY A 4 0.54 2.76 -1.71
CA GLY A 4 0.14 2.98 -3.11
C GLY A 4 -1.10 3.85 -3.25
N HIS A 5 -2.14 3.63 -2.44
CA HIS A 5 -3.36 4.46 -2.46
C HIS A 5 -3.08 5.96 -2.30
N THR A 6 -2.10 6.33 -1.45
CA THR A 6 -1.74 7.74 -1.25
C THR A 6 -0.97 8.27 -2.46
N VAL A 7 -0.11 7.46 -3.08
CA VAL A 7 0.58 7.84 -4.33
C VAL A 7 -0.44 8.09 -5.44
N HIS A 8 -1.39 7.18 -5.64
CA HIS A 8 -2.46 7.32 -6.63
C HIS A 8 -3.37 8.52 -6.38
N ARG A 9 -3.82 8.73 -5.15
CA ARG A 9 -4.63 9.91 -4.78
C ARG A 9 -3.89 11.22 -5.04
N LEU A 10 -2.62 11.29 -4.64
CA LEU A 10 -1.81 12.48 -4.88
C LEU A 10 -1.60 12.70 -6.38
N ALA A 11 -1.38 11.64 -7.18
CA ALA A 11 -1.27 11.75 -8.63
C ALA A 11 -2.55 12.36 -9.22
N ALA A 12 -3.72 11.83 -8.88
CA ALA A 12 -5.00 12.35 -9.36
C ALA A 12 -5.20 13.84 -8.97
N ARG A 13 -4.84 14.22 -7.75
CA ARG A 13 -4.92 15.61 -7.28
C ARG A 13 -4.00 16.54 -8.05
N HIS A 14 -2.75 16.15 -8.30
CA HIS A 14 -1.80 16.98 -9.05
C HIS A 14 -2.25 17.16 -10.50
N ARG A 15 -2.78 16.11 -11.12
CA ARG A 15 -3.34 16.19 -12.47
C ARG A 15 -4.41 17.28 -12.53
N ALA A 16 -5.37 17.22 -11.61
CA ALA A 16 -6.47 18.18 -11.55
C ALA A 16 -5.98 19.63 -11.35
N LEU A 17 -4.93 19.83 -10.55
CA LEU A 17 -4.42 21.16 -10.22
C LEU A 17 -3.52 21.75 -11.30
N PHE A 18 -2.66 20.93 -11.92
CA PHE A 18 -1.50 21.42 -12.66
C PHE A 18 -1.41 20.93 -14.11
N ALA A 19 -2.13 19.88 -14.51
CA ALA A 19 -2.08 19.40 -15.88
C ALA A 19 -2.52 20.50 -16.87
N GLY A 20 -1.77 20.63 -17.96
CA GLY A 20 -1.90 21.69 -18.95
C GLY A 20 -1.34 23.06 -18.52
N ARG A 21 -0.80 23.21 -17.30
CA ARG A 21 -0.31 24.50 -16.78
C ARG A 21 1.21 24.55 -16.71
N ARG A 22 1.77 25.76 -16.87
CA ARG A 22 3.17 26.02 -16.50
C ARG A 22 3.31 25.94 -14.98
N VAL A 23 4.28 25.18 -14.51
CA VAL A 23 4.51 24.98 -13.08
C VAL A 23 5.77 25.70 -12.61
N ALA A 24 5.73 26.23 -11.39
CA ALA A 24 6.93 26.66 -10.68
C ALA A 24 7.37 25.51 -9.77
N VAL A 25 8.63 25.08 -9.89
CA VAL A 25 9.20 24.01 -9.08
C VAL A 25 10.37 24.58 -8.28
N THR A 26 10.37 24.35 -6.97
CA THR A 26 11.43 24.82 -6.07
C THR A 26 11.93 23.66 -5.21
N SER A 27 13.16 23.78 -4.70
CA SER A 27 13.72 22.85 -3.72
C SER A 27 14.17 23.63 -2.48
N PRO A 28 13.26 23.92 -1.53
CA PRO A 28 13.57 24.80 -0.41
C PRO A 28 14.70 24.27 0.49
N GLN A 29 14.85 22.95 0.58
CA GLN A 29 15.93 22.30 1.35
C GLN A 29 17.15 21.95 0.48
N GLY A 30 17.20 22.39 -0.78
CA GLY A 30 18.32 22.21 -1.70
C GLY A 30 18.53 20.79 -2.26
N ARG A 31 17.95 19.76 -1.66
CA ARG A 31 18.16 18.34 -2.04
C ARG A 31 17.78 17.98 -3.49
N PHE A 32 16.96 18.79 -4.14
CA PHE A 32 16.50 18.62 -5.53
C PHE A 32 16.68 19.90 -6.36
N ALA A 33 17.64 20.76 -6.00
CA ALA A 33 17.80 22.08 -6.63
C ALA A 33 18.04 22.00 -8.15
N ALA A 34 18.91 21.09 -8.59
CA ALA A 34 19.19 20.89 -10.02
C ALA A 34 17.95 20.43 -10.80
N GLY A 35 17.20 19.47 -10.24
CA GLY A 35 15.94 19.01 -10.85
C GLY A 35 14.88 20.11 -10.89
N ALA A 36 14.69 20.83 -9.78
CA ALA A 36 13.76 21.95 -9.73
C ALA A 36 14.06 23.02 -10.79
N ALA A 37 15.34 23.34 -11.00
CA ALA A 37 15.76 24.28 -12.05
C ALA A 37 15.42 23.79 -13.47
N LEU A 38 15.58 22.48 -13.74
CA LEU A 38 15.23 21.89 -15.04
C LEU A 38 13.71 21.92 -15.33
N LEU A 39 12.90 21.85 -14.28
CA LEU A 39 11.46 21.61 -14.35
C LEU A 39 10.63 22.89 -14.20
N SER A 40 11.14 23.89 -13.48
CA SER A 40 10.43 25.17 -13.30
C SER A 40 10.21 25.88 -14.64
N GLY A 41 9.00 26.42 -14.84
CA GLY A 41 8.58 27.07 -16.08
C GLY A 41 8.13 26.12 -17.19
N ARG A 42 8.28 24.79 -17.02
CA ARG A 42 7.76 23.77 -17.93
C ARG A 42 6.26 23.59 -17.74
N VAL A 43 5.58 23.09 -18.78
CA VAL A 43 4.16 22.72 -18.70
C VAL A 43 4.06 21.30 -18.16
N LEU A 44 3.35 21.12 -17.05
CA LEU A 44 2.98 19.79 -16.59
C LEU A 44 1.89 19.26 -17.52
N ARG A 45 2.17 18.21 -18.28
CA ARG A 45 1.20 17.64 -19.22
C ARG A 45 0.20 16.74 -18.52
N ASP A 46 0.69 15.94 -17.58
CA ASP A 46 -0.09 14.93 -16.89
C ASP A 46 0.63 14.51 -15.58
N THR A 47 -0.07 13.78 -14.72
CA THR A 47 0.51 13.03 -13.60
C THR A 47 -0.19 11.69 -13.45
N ASP A 48 0.59 10.65 -13.21
CA ASP A 48 0.11 9.29 -13.02
C ASP A 48 0.93 8.63 -11.90
N ALA A 49 0.35 7.66 -11.22
CA ALA A 49 1.09 6.76 -10.33
C ALA A 49 1.82 5.65 -11.11
N SER A 50 1.91 5.78 -12.44
CA SER A 50 2.62 4.88 -13.35
C SER A 50 3.28 5.57 -14.53
N ARG A 51 4.23 4.85 -15.16
CA ARG A 51 5.00 5.00 -16.43
C ARG A 51 5.28 6.38 -17.07
N ARG A 52 4.73 7.53 -16.67
CA ARG A 52 4.94 8.82 -17.37
C ARG A 52 4.92 10.06 -16.46
N HIS A 53 5.82 10.15 -15.47
CA HIS A 53 6.21 11.36 -14.67
C HIS A 53 5.66 11.49 -13.21
N TRP A 54 6.34 12.30 -12.37
CA TRP A 54 6.50 12.16 -10.90
C TRP A 54 5.77 13.20 -10.01
N LEU A 55 5.77 12.95 -8.68
CA LEU A 55 4.94 13.54 -7.60
C LEU A 55 5.71 14.31 -6.51
N ASP A 56 5.00 15.18 -5.78
CA ASP A 56 5.37 15.65 -4.42
C ASP A 56 5.01 14.58 -3.37
N LEU A 57 6.03 14.07 -2.68
CA LEU A 57 5.89 13.31 -1.45
C LEU A 57 6.48 14.16 -0.33
N ARG A 58 5.79 14.33 0.78
CA ARG A 58 6.46 14.76 2.02
C ARG A 58 7.40 13.64 2.46
N GLY A 59 8.70 13.87 2.36
CA GLY A 59 9.75 12.92 2.72
C GLY A 59 9.89 11.74 1.74
N PRO A 60 10.08 11.99 0.44
CA PRO A 60 10.50 10.92 -0.46
C PRO A 60 11.90 10.46 -0.05
N ALA A 61 12.17 9.17 -0.21
CA ALA A 61 13.52 8.65 0.01
C ALA A 61 14.51 9.19 -1.04
N ALA A 62 14.01 9.49 -2.25
CA ALA A 62 14.77 10.07 -3.35
C ALA A 62 13.85 10.94 -4.24
N CYS A 63 14.40 12.04 -4.77
CA CYS A 63 13.82 12.83 -5.86
C CYS A 63 14.88 12.95 -6.95
N GLU A 64 14.60 12.42 -8.14
CA GLU A 64 15.57 12.32 -9.23
C GLU A 64 14.89 12.72 -10.54
N VAL A 65 15.64 13.34 -11.46
CA VAL A 65 15.17 13.57 -12.83
C VAL A 65 15.65 12.40 -13.65
N LEU A 66 14.70 11.62 -14.17
CA LEU A 66 14.96 10.44 -14.98
C LEU A 66 14.48 10.67 -16.40
N ASP A 67 15.19 10.12 -17.38
CA ASP A 67 14.71 10.00 -18.74
C ASP A 67 13.67 8.87 -18.89
N ALA A 68 13.14 8.69 -20.10
CA ALA A 68 12.11 7.69 -20.36
C ALA A 68 12.61 6.25 -20.14
N ALA A 69 13.85 5.94 -20.53
CA ALA A 69 14.41 4.60 -20.41
C ALA A 69 14.70 4.26 -18.93
N GLU A 70 15.18 5.23 -18.16
CA GLU A 70 15.39 5.11 -16.72
C GLU A 70 14.08 4.89 -15.96
N VAL A 71 13.01 5.59 -16.35
CA VAL A 71 11.65 5.36 -15.80
C VAL A 71 11.16 3.95 -16.11
N ASP A 72 11.31 3.49 -17.35
CA ASP A 72 10.89 2.14 -17.74
C ASP A 72 11.67 1.07 -16.96
N ALA A 73 12.98 1.25 -16.80
CA ALA A 73 13.81 0.36 -16.00
C ALA A 73 13.39 0.33 -14.51
N LEU A 74 13.07 1.49 -13.93
CA LEU A 74 12.59 1.58 -12.55
C LEU A 74 11.24 0.86 -12.39
N VAL A 75 10.28 1.12 -13.29
CA VAL A 75 8.95 0.51 -13.25
C VAL A 75 9.02 -1.00 -13.49
N ALA A 76 9.91 -1.47 -14.38
CA ALA A 76 10.08 -2.90 -14.65
C ALA A 76 10.48 -3.72 -13.40
N ARG A 77 11.09 -3.06 -12.39
CA ARG A 77 11.44 -3.70 -11.11
C ARG A 77 10.26 -3.89 -10.17
N LEU A 78 9.16 -3.18 -10.36
CA LEU A 78 7.98 -3.21 -9.49
C LEU A 78 7.10 -4.42 -9.80
N GLY A 79 6.55 -5.05 -8.76
CA GLY A 79 5.49 -6.05 -8.86
C GLY A 79 4.21 -5.48 -9.49
N PRO A 80 3.23 -6.33 -9.82
CA PRO A 80 1.89 -5.85 -10.18
C PRO A 80 1.31 -4.99 -9.04
N ASP A 81 0.60 -3.93 -9.42
CA ASP A 81 -0.05 -2.97 -8.51
C ASP A 81 -1.58 -3.17 -8.56
N PRO A 82 -2.26 -3.51 -7.44
CA PRO A 82 -3.71 -3.73 -7.39
C PRO A 82 -4.56 -2.57 -7.91
N LEU A 83 -4.03 -1.34 -7.91
CA LEU A 83 -4.76 -0.16 -8.41
C LEU A 83 -4.70 -0.02 -9.93
N ARG A 84 -3.87 -0.81 -10.61
CA ARG A 84 -3.76 -0.77 -12.07
C ARG A 84 -4.69 -1.78 -12.73
N ALA A 85 -5.45 -1.31 -13.71
CA ALA A 85 -6.34 -2.16 -14.49
C ALA A 85 -5.61 -3.22 -15.34
N ASP A 86 -4.36 -2.95 -15.73
CA ASP A 86 -3.50 -3.85 -16.51
C ASP A 86 -2.59 -4.75 -15.65
N ALA A 87 -2.77 -4.75 -14.33
CA ALA A 87 -1.96 -5.58 -13.44
C ALA A 87 -2.29 -7.07 -13.61
N ASP A 88 -1.24 -7.88 -13.78
CA ASP A 88 -1.34 -9.34 -13.75
C ASP A 88 -1.02 -9.90 -12.36
N PRO A 89 -2.03 -10.34 -11.57
CA PRO A 89 -1.80 -10.98 -10.27
C PRO A 89 -1.02 -12.30 -10.36
N GLY A 90 -1.09 -13.00 -11.50
CA GLY A 90 -0.40 -14.27 -11.71
C GLY A 90 1.12 -14.14 -11.59
N ARG A 91 1.66 -12.99 -12.02
CA ARG A 91 3.09 -12.66 -11.88
C ARG A 91 3.54 -12.58 -10.42
N ALA A 92 2.73 -12.01 -9.53
CA ALA A 92 3.02 -11.99 -8.10
C ALA A 92 2.91 -13.40 -7.51
N TYR A 93 1.83 -14.12 -7.80
CA TYR A 93 1.61 -15.47 -7.30
C TYR A 93 2.74 -16.44 -7.69
N ALA A 94 3.22 -16.36 -8.93
CA ALA A 94 4.33 -17.19 -9.42
C ALA A 94 5.63 -17.02 -8.64
N ARG A 95 5.84 -15.85 -8.00
CA ARG A 95 6.97 -15.58 -7.10
C ARG A 95 6.67 -16.05 -5.69
N ILE A 96 5.46 -15.76 -5.19
CA ILE A 96 5.04 -16.11 -3.82
C ILE A 96 5.07 -17.63 -3.62
N ARG A 97 4.46 -18.40 -4.52
CA ARG A 97 4.30 -19.86 -4.40
C ARG A 97 5.63 -20.65 -4.41
N ARG A 98 6.73 -20.01 -4.80
CA ARG A 98 8.08 -20.62 -4.86
C ARG A 98 8.96 -20.20 -3.67
N SER A 99 8.42 -19.43 -2.73
CA SER A 99 9.21 -18.80 -1.67
C SER A 99 8.88 -19.38 -0.30
N ASP A 100 9.93 -19.60 0.48
CA ASP A 100 9.83 -20.02 1.88
C ASP A 100 9.65 -18.84 2.84
N LYS A 101 9.80 -17.62 2.32
CA LYS A 101 9.66 -16.41 3.12
C LYS A 101 8.21 -16.24 3.62
N PRO A 102 8.02 -15.62 4.80
CA PRO A 102 6.70 -15.24 5.31
C PRO A 102 5.88 -14.41 4.32
N LEU A 103 4.57 -14.65 4.25
CA LEU A 103 3.64 -13.88 3.43
C LEU A 103 3.71 -12.37 3.71
N ALA A 104 3.81 -11.97 4.99
CA ALA A 104 3.94 -10.56 5.32
C ALA A 104 5.19 -9.92 4.69
N ALA A 105 6.31 -10.67 4.60
CA ALA A 105 7.53 -10.18 3.97
C ALA A 105 7.37 -10.08 2.44
N LEU A 106 6.75 -11.08 1.83
CA LEU A 106 6.54 -11.14 0.38
C LEU A 106 5.58 -10.05 -0.11
N LEU A 107 4.49 -9.80 0.62
CA LEU A 107 3.50 -8.78 0.25
C LEU A 107 4.03 -7.34 0.50
N LEU A 108 5.05 -7.18 1.34
CA LEU A 108 5.72 -5.89 1.55
C LEU A 108 6.86 -5.63 0.54
N ASP A 109 7.33 -6.67 -0.15
CA ASP A 109 8.34 -6.55 -1.18
C ASP A 109 7.72 -5.94 -2.44
N GLN A 110 8.08 -4.68 -2.72
CA GLN A 110 7.54 -3.91 -3.85
C GLN A 110 7.90 -4.51 -5.21
N SER A 111 8.86 -5.44 -5.29
CA SER A 111 9.17 -6.21 -6.50
C SER A 111 8.24 -7.42 -6.71
N VAL A 112 7.55 -7.85 -5.65
CA VAL A 112 6.57 -8.95 -5.66
C VAL A 112 5.16 -8.39 -5.82
N VAL A 113 4.73 -7.46 -4.96
CA VAL A 113 3.47 -6.72 -5.08
C VAL A 113 3.76 -5.25 -4.80
N ALA A 114 3.48 -4.38 -5.77
CA ALA A 114 3.72 -2.94 -5.62
C ALA A 114 2.49 -2.26 -5.02
N GLY A 115 2.69 -1.34 -4.07
CA GLY A 115 1.63 -0.51 -3.53
C GLY A 115 1.22 -0.83 -2.08
N PRO A 116 0.85 -2.07 -1.71
CA PRO A 116 0.51 -2.41 -0.34
C PRO A 116 1.66 -2.08 0.63
N GLY A 117 1.35 -1.27 1.64
CA GLY A 117 2.23 -1.03 2.77
C GLY A 117 1.82 -1.88 3.97
N VAL A 118 2.44 -1.58 5.12
CA VAL A 118 2.27 -2.39 6.34
C VAL A 118 0.82 -2.49 6.80
N ILE A 119 0.00 -1.45 6.61
CA ILE A 119 -1.40 -1.48 7.02
C ILE A 119 -2.18 -2.47 6.15
N TYR A 120 -2.20 -2.28 4.83
CA TYR A 120 -2.90 -3.19 3.92
C TYR A 120 -2.44 -4.65 4.05
N VAL A 121 -1.12 -4.89 4.13
CA VAL A 121 -0.59 -6.25 4.26
C VAL A 121 -1.04 -6.91 5.57
N THR A 122 -0.95 -6.17 6.67
CA THR A 122 -1.41 -6.65 7.99
C THR A 122 -2.90 -7.01 7.96
N GLU A 123 -3.70 -6.12 7.38
CA GLU A 123 -5.15 -6.20 7.40
C GLU A 123 -5.69 -7.24 6.41
N VAL A 124 -5.11 -7.36 5.22
CA VAL A 124 -5.56 -8.38 4.24
C VAL A 124 -5.22 -9.79 4.70
N LEU A 125 -4.08 -9.99 5.38
CA LEU A 125 -3.74 -11.27 5.97
C LEU A 125 -4.68 -11.64 7.12
N PHE A 126 -5.13 -10.65 7.90
CA PHE A 126 -6.18 -10.87 8.90
C PHE A 126 -7.50 -11.26 8.25
N ARG A 127 -7.95 -10.52 7.22
CA ARG A 127 -9.20 -10.81 6.49
C ARG A 127 -9.18 -12.18 5.81
N ALA A 128 -8.02 -12.60 5.29
CA ALA A 128 -7.81 -13.92 4.73
C ALA A 128 -7.66 -15.04 5.78
N GLY A 129 -7.61 -14.71 7.09
CA GLY A 129 -7.40 -15.69 8.16
C GLY A 129 -6.01 -16.34 8.13
N LEU A 130 -5.02 -15.69 7.49
CA LEU A 130 -3.69 -16.26 7.29
C LEU A 130 -2.67 -15.69 8.29
N PRO A 131 -1.91 -16.53 9.00
CA PRO A 131 -0.78 -16.07 9.79
C PRO A 131 0.20 -15.24 8.94
N PRO A 132 0.75 -14.13 9.46
CA PRO A 132 1.73 -13.35 8.71
C PRO A 132 3.04 -14.11 8.46
N THR A 133 3.29 -15.16 9.25
CA THR A 133 4.44 -16.08 9.17
C THR A 133 4.24 -17.23 8.18
N THR A 134 3.05 -17.42 7.60
CA THR A 134 2.79 -18.49 6.63
C THR A 134 3.81 -18.39 5.48
N PRO A 135 4.53 -19.49 5.15
CA PRO A 135 5.43 -19.51 4.01
C PRO A 135 4.68 -19.28 2.69
N GLY A 136 5.27 -18.52 1.77
CA GLY A 136 4.65 -18.24 0.46
C GLY A 136 4.27 -19.50 -0.33
N ARG A 137 5.08 -20.56 -0.24
CA ARG A 137 4.81 -21.87 -0.86
C ARG A 137 3.56 -22.59 -0.33
N GLU A 138 3.07 -22.21 0.84
CA GLU A 138 1.84 -22.76 1.43
C GLU A 138 0.58 -21.98 1.01
N LEU A 139 0.72 -20.86 0.28
CA LEU A 139 -0.42 -20.07 -0.18
C LEU A 139 -1.13 -20.74 -1.37
N THR A 140 -2.39 -21.10 -1.17
CA THR A 140 -3.23 -21.67 -2.24
C THR A 140 -3.61 -20.61 -3.28
N PRO A 141 -3.90 -21.01 -4.53
CA PRO A 141 -4.38 -20.08 -5.56
C PRO A 141 -5.66 -19.33 -5.15
N GLU A 142 -6.58 -20.00 -4.46
CA GLU A 142 -7.85 -19.44 -4.02
C GLU A 142 -7.63 -18.36 -2.95
N ALA A 143 -6.76 -18.64 -1.96
CA ALA A 143 -6.40 -17.69 -0.93
C ALA A 143 -5.66 -16.47 -1.52
N TRP A 144 -4.79 -16.69 -2.51
CA TRP A 144 -4.16 -15.60 -3.25
C TRP A 144 -5.18 -14.73 -3.98
N GLN A 145 -6.15 -15.35 -4.68
CA GLN A 145 -7.19 -14.60 -5.37
C GLN A 145 -8.03 -13.77 -4.39
N GLY A 146 -8.36 -14.32 -3.21
CA GLY A 146 -9.02 -13.58 -2.14
C GLY A 146 -8.22 -12.37 -1.66
N ILE A 147 -6.92 -12.55 -1.37
CA ILE A 147 -6.01 -11.47 -0.98
C ILE A 147 -5.96 -10.39 -2.07
N TRP A 148 -5.79 -10.79 -3.34
CA TRP A 148 -5.68 -9.84 -4.44
C TRP A 148 -6.96 -9.03 -4.61
N THR A 149 -8.12 -9.68 -4.62
CA THR A 149 -9.42 -9.01 -4.71
C THR A 149 -9.62 -8.01 -3.56
N ASP A 150 -9.33 -8.41 -2.32
CA ASP A 150 -9.40 -7.52 -1.16
C ASP A 150 -8.46 -6.33 -1.30
N LEU A 151 -7.21 -6.54 -1.75
CA LEU A 151 -6.26 -5.44 -1.97
C LEU A 151 -6.77 -4.45 -3.04
N VAL A 152 -7.33 -4.95 -4.15
CA VAL A 152 -7.90 -4.12 -5.20
C VAL A 152 -9.03 -3.25 -4.64
N GLU A 153 -9.96 -3.83 -3.89
CA GLU A 153 -11.09 -3.13 -3.29
C GLU A 153 -10.63 -2.09 -2.26
N LEU A 154 -9.91 -2.54 -1.23
CA LEU A 154 -9.49 -1.70 -0.10
C LEU A 154 -8.58 -0.55 -0.53
N MET A 155 -7.67 -0.79 -1.48
CA MET A 155 -6.79 0.28 -1.95
C MET A 155 -7.55 1.30 -2.81
N ARG A 156 -8.54 0.87 -3.61
CA ARG A 156 -9.39 1.81 -4.37
C ARG A 156 -10.21 2.68 -3.44
N GLU A 157 -10.82 2.09 -2.42
CA GLU A 157 -11.50 2.87 -1.37
C GLU A 157 -10.54 3.83 -0.66
N GLY A 158 -9.30 3.38 -0.41
CA GLY A 158 -8.26 4.23 0.15
C GLY A 158 -7.89 5.43 -0.73
N VAL A 159 -7.88 5.26 -2.05
CA VAL A 159 -7.67 6.36 -3.01
C VAL A 159 -8.82 7.38 -2.90
N GLU A 160 -10.06 6.89 -2.91
CA GLU A 160 -11.27 7.70 -2.90
C GLU A 160 -11.46 8.46 -1.58
N ARG A 161 -11.42 7.74 -0.45
CA ARG A 161 -11.70 8.28 0.89
C ARG A 161 -10.48 8.96 1.52
N GLY A 162 -9.30 8.60 1.05
CA GLY A 162 -8.06 9.18 1.53
C GLY A 162 -7.63 8.72 2.93
N ARG A 163 -8.19 7.61 3.40
CA ARG A 163 -7.89 6.91 4.66
C ARG A 163 -8.06 5.41 4.44
N ILE A 164 -7.53 4.59 5.36
CA ILE A 164 -7.59 3.13 5.24
C ILE A 164 -8.68 2.59 6.17
N ASP A 165 -9.77 2.12 5.59
CA ASP A 165 -10.87 1.43 6.27
C ASP A 165 -10.90 -0.03 5.80
N THR A 166 -10.46 -0.97 6.62
CA THR A 166 -10.39 -2.41 6.25
C THR A 166 -11.42 -3.28 6.96
N VAL A 167 -12.13 -2.68 7.91
CA VAL A 167 -13.14 -3.35 8.73
C VAL A 167 -14.42 -3.56 7.92
N HIS A 168 -14.86 -4.81 7.82
CA HIS A 168 -16.13 -5.17 7.20
C HIS A 168 -17.30 -4.45 7.87
N SER A 169 -18.34 -4.13 7.10
CA SER A 169 -19.57 -3.45 7.55
C SER A 169 -20.16 -3.98 8.85
N ARG A 170 -20.15 -5.31 9.07
CA ARG A 170 -20.66 -5.95 10.30
C ARG A 170 -19.81 -5.71 11.56
N HIS A 171 -18.58 -5.22 11.41
CA HIS A 171 -17.63 -4.98 12.51
C HIS A 171 -17.29 -3.49 12.67
N THR A 172 -18.01 -2.60 11.97
CA THR A 172 -17.80 -1.14 12.10
C THR A 172 -18.14 -0.67 13.52
N PRO A 173 -17.66 0.52 13.92
CA PRO A 173 -18.03 1.11 15.20
C PRO A 173 -19.54 1.11 15.46
N GLU A 174 -20.32 1.50 14.46
CA GLU A 174 -21.77 1.62 14.52
C GLU A 174 -22.45 0.24 14.67
N ALA A 175 -22.01 -0.74 13.88
CA ALA A 175 -22.57 -2.10 13.90
C ALA A 175 -22.30 -2.83 15.22
N MET A 176 -21.18 -2.52 15.89
CA MET A 176 -20.78 -3.14 17.16
C MET A 176 -21.10 -2.29 18.40
N GLY A 177 -21.65 -1.08 18.23
CA GLY A 177 -21.91 -0.15 19.34
C GLY A 177 -20.63 0.26 20.10
N ARG A 178 -19.51 0.38 19.40
CA ARG A 178 -18.20 0.75 19.98
C ARG A 178 -17.75 2.13 19.49
N PRO A 179 -16.88 2.85 20.23
CA PRO A 179 -16.30 4.08 19.71
C PRO A 179 -15.41 3.81 18.47
N PRO A 180 -15.33 4.78 17.53
CA PRO A 180 -14.36 4.75 16.45
C PRO A 180 -12.91 4.74 16.94
N ARG A 181 -12.01 4.21 16.11
CA ARG A 181 -10.57 4.18 16.38
C ARG A 181 -10.00 5.60 16.32
N VAL A 182 -9.24 5.95 17.37
CA VAL A 182 -8.50 7.21 17.44
C VAL A 182 -7.03 6.95 17.09
N ASP A 183 -6.65 7.25 15.84
CA ASP A 183 -5.27 7.19 15.34
C ASP A 183 -5.00 8.40 14.45
N ARG A 184 -3.75 8.91 14.47
CA ARG A 184 -3.35 10.07 13.66
C ARG A 184 -3.51 9.88 12.15
N HIS A 185 -3.52 8.63 11.66
CA HIS A 185 -3.75 8.31 10.24
C HIS A 185 -5.24 8.07 9.94
N GLY A 186 -6.10 8.13 10.95
CA GLY A 186 -7.52 7.79 10.86
C GLY A 186 -7.78 6.33 10.48
N GLY A 187 -9.02 6.08 10.06
CA GLY A 187 -9.46 4.83 9.48
C GLY A 187 -9.65 3.67 10.46
N GLU A 188 -10.53 2.74 10.10
CA GLU A 188 -10.85 1.54 10.87
C GLU A 188 -10.01 0.33 10.42
N VAL A 189 -9.40 -0.37 11.39
CA VAL A 189 -8.56 -1.55 11.15
C VAL A 189 -8.84 -2.65 12.16
N TYR A 190 -8.60 -3.91 11.77
CA TYR A 190 -8.77 -5.08 12.62
C TYR A 190 -7.63 -5.31 13.59
N VAL A 191 -6.36 -5.18 13.17
CA VAL A 191 -5.23 -5.57 14.03
C VAL A 191 -4.07 -4.57 14.01
N TYR A 192 -3.89 -3.80 12.94
CA TYR A 192 -2.79 -2.85 12.84
C TYR A 192 -2.79 -1.83 13.99
N ARG A 193 -1.69 -1.78 14.76
CA ARG A 193 -1.55 -0.93 15.97
C ARG A 193 -2.65 -1.11 17.02
N ARG A 194 -3.29 -2.28 17.06
CA ARG A 194 -4.26 -2.67 18.09
C ARG A 194 -3.70 -3.66 19.09
N ALA A 195 -2.37 -3.78 19.21
CA ALA A 195 -1.72 -4.72 20.13
C ALA A 195 -2.28 -4.61 21.56
N GLY A 196 -2.62 -5.74 22.16
CA GLY A 196 -3.23 -5.82 23.50
C GLY A 196 -4.74 -5.53 23.54
N GLN A 197 -5.34 -4.96 22.48
CA GLN A 197 -6.79 -4.77 22.39
C GLN A 197 -7.48 -6.06 21.96
N SER A 198 -8.77 -6.20 22.31
CA SER A 198 -9.61 -7.30 21.85
C SER A 198 -9.81 -7.29 20.34
N CYS A 199 -9.64 -8.45 19.72
CA CYS A 199 -9.97 -8.68 18.32
C CYS A 199 -11.45 -8.38 18.09
N LEU A 200 -11.77 -7.65 17.02
CA LEU A 200 -13.16 -7.30 16.68
C LEU A 200 -14.00 -8.51 16.22
N VAL A 201 -13.37 -9.67 16.04
CA VAL A 201 -14.01 -10.89 15.55
C VAL A 201 -14.16 -11.92 16.67
N CYS A 202 -13.06 -12.28 17.35
CA CYS A 202 -13.08 -13.35 18.36
C CYS A 202 -12.90 -12.87 19.81
N GLY A 203 -12.64 -11.57 20.05
CA GLY A 203 -12.41 -11.02 21.39
C GLY A 203 -10.99 -11.19 21.94
N ASP A 204 -10.20 -12.15 21.44
CA ASP A 204 -8.84 -12.38 21.94
C ASP A 204 -7.89 -11.21 21.67
N GLY A 205 -6.86 -11.08 22.52
CA GLY A 205 -5.86 -10.03 22.42
C GLY A 205 -5.08 -10.07 21.09
N VAL A 206 -5.04 -8.94 20.39
CA VAL A 206 -4.19 -8.75 19.21
C VAL A 206 -2.72 -8.80 19.61
N ARG A 207 -1.94 -9.62 18.92
CA ARG A 207 -0.52 -9.81 19.12
C ARG A 207 0.30 -8.86 18.25
N THR A 208 1.53 -8.62 18.66
CA THR A 208 2.53 -7.83 17.92
C THR A 208 3.88 -8.53 17.94
N GLY A 209 4.70 -8.25 16.94
CA GLY A 209 6.05 -8.81 16.81
C GLY A 209 6.79 -8.15 15.64
N VAL A 210 8.03 -8.56 15.41
CA VAL A 210 8.83 -8.07 14.27
C VAL A 210 8.92 -9.14 13.19
N LEU A 211 8.50 -8.80 11.98
CA LEU A 211 8.64 -9.64 10.79
C LEU A 211 9.33 -8.84 9.69
N ALA A 212 10.38 -9.41 9.10
CA ALA A 212 11.19 -8.77 8.06
C ALA A 212 11.63 -7.32 8.43
N GLY A 213 12.03 -7.12 9.69
CA GLY A 213 12.51 -5.83 10.20
C GLY A 213 11.42 -4.77 10.42
N ARG A 214 10.14 -5.16 10.40
CA ARG A 214 8.99 -4.26 10.59
C ARG A 214 8.04 -4.80 11.65
N ASN A 215 7.35 -3.90 12.35
CA ASN A 215 6.28 -4.30 13.26
C ASN A 215 5.14 -4.95 12.46
N SER A 216 4.69 -6.10 12.96
CA SER A 216 3.57 -6.87 12.45
C SER A 216 2.55 -7.07 13.56
N TYR A 217 1.27 -7.09 13.21
CA TYR A 217 0.15 -7.27 14.13
C TYR A 217 -0.74 -8.41 13.62
N TRP A 218 -1.26 -9.25 14.51
CA TRP A 218 -2.13 -10.37 14.11
C TRP A 218 -3.00 -10.86 15.27
N CYS A 219 -4.08 -11.55 14.97
CA CYS A 219 -4.87 -12.30 15.95
C CYS A 219 -4.56 -13.78 15.81
N ALA A 220 -4.01 -14.42 16.85
CA ALA A 220 -3.63 -15.84 16.79
C ALA A 220 -4.82 -16.80 16.62
N THR A 221 -6.03 -16.36 16.96
CA THR A 221 -7.24 -17.18 16.90
C THR A 221 -7.94 -17.06 15.55
N CYS A 222 -7.99 -15.86 14.97
CA CYS A 222 -8.54 -15.65 13.63
C CYS A 222 -7.55 -16.05 12.52
N GLN A 223 -6.25 -15.93 12.77
CA GLN A 223 -5.20 -16.28 11.81
C GLN A 223 -4.50 -17.56 12.25
N ARG A 224 -5.20 -18.68 12.09
CA ARG A 224 -4.68 -20.02 12.41
C ARG A 224 -4.08 -20.65 11.17
N LYS A 225 -3.04 -21.46 11.38
CA LYS A 225 -2.44 -22.28 10.33
C LYS A 225 -3.33 -23.48 10.03
#